data_AF-X6L2M9-F1
#
_entry.id   AF-X6L2M9-F1
#
_cell.length_a   1.000
_cell.length_b   1.000
_cell.length_c   1.000
_cell.angle_alpha   90.00
_cell.angle_beta   90.00
_cell.angle_gamma   90.00
#
_symmetry.space_group_name_H-M   'P 1'
#
loop_
_entity.id
_entity.type
_entity.pdbx_description
1 polymer ?
#
loop_
_entity_poly.entity_id
_entity_poly.type
_entity_poly.pdbx_seq_one_letter_code
_entity_poly.pdbx_strand_id
1 'polypeptide(L)'
;MVLFAPSIALWIGAQSWRRKRLKRAAGDLPTKLRRLLGPDPDYLPPEGGAASPEMADYAKLHRKTGRVANVVGLLACLWLLFVAYLALRGHTLP
;
A
#
# COMPACT_ATOMS: atom_id res chain seq x y z
N MET A 1 1.69 24.77 7.50
CA MET A 1 1.88 23.42 8.09
C MET A 1 0.66 22.50 7.94
N VAL A 2 -0.58 22.99 8.08
CA VAL A 2 -1.80 22.14 8.05
C VAL A 2 -2.07 21.44 6.70
N LEU A 3 -1.64 22.02 5.58
CA LEU A 3 -1.91 21.50 4.23
C LEU A 3 -1.15 20.21 3.87
N PHE A 4 -0.01 19.95 4.52
CA PHE A 4 0.83 18.77 4.27
C PHE A 4 0.38 17.53 5.07
N ALA A 5 -0.24 17.75 6.24
CA ALA A 5 -0.75 16.73 7.13
C ALA A 5 -1.72 15.71 6.48
N PRO A 6 -2.69 16.11 5.62
CA PRO A 6 -3.59 15.15 4.98
C PRO A 6 -2.87 14.16 4.06
N SER A 7 -1.86 14.60 3.31
CA SER A 7 -1.05 13.73 2.44
C SER A 7 -0.26 12.69 3.22
N ILE A 8 0.35 13.09 4.33
CA ILE A 8 1.08 12.19 5.22
C ILE A 8 0.11 11.19 5.88
N ALA A 9 -1.05 11.67 6.35
CA ALA A 9 -2.09 10.82 6.93
C ALA A 9 -2.66 9.81 5.91
N LEU A 10 -2.87 10.23 4.65
CA LEU A 10 -3.30 9.35 3.56
C LEU A 10 -2.26 8.28 3.27
N TRP A 11 -0.98 8.66 3.21
CA TRP A 11 0.12 7.72 2.96
C TRP A 11 0.24 6.68 4.09
N ILE A 12 0.28 7.13 5.34
CA ILE A 12 0.37 6.27 6.52
C ILE A 12 -0.88 5.40 6.65
N GLY A 13 -2.06 5.95 6.39
CA GLY A 13 -3.33 5.22 6.38
C GLY A 13 -3.35 4.10 5.34
N ALA A 14 -2.91 4.39 4.11
CA ALA A 14 -2.82 3.41 3.03
C ALA A 14 -1.85 2.26 3.34
N GLN A 15 -0.66 2.60 3.87
CA GLN A 15 0.34 1.62 4.31
C GLN A 15 -0.18 0.75 5.45
N SER A 16 -0.78 1.36 6.47
CA SER A 16 -1.34 0.64 7.62
C SER A 16 -2.49 -0.29 7.22
N TRP A 17 -3.35 0.18 6.31
CA TRP A 17 -4.44 -0.63 5.75
C TRP A 17 -3.92 -1.82 4.95
N ARG A 18 -2.91 -1.61 4.08
CA ARG A 18 -2.26 -2.70 3.32
C ARG A 18 -1.66 -3.75 4.27
N ARG A 19 -0.91 -3.33 5.29
CA ARG A 19 -0.32 -4.24 6.28
C ARG A 19 -1.37 -5.06 7.02
N LYS A 20 -2.44 -4.43 7.52
CA LYS A 20 -3.54 -5.15 8.19
C LYS A 20 -4.22 -6.16 7.26
N ARG A 21 -4.44 -5.78 6.00
CA ARG A 21 -5.11 -6.64 5.02
C ARG A 21 -4.24 -7.83 4.62
N LEU A 22 -2.94 -7.63 4.41
CA LEU A 22 -1.98 -8.70 4.13
C LEU A 22 -1.81 -9.63 5.33
N LYS A 23 -1.70 -9.09 6.55
CA LYS A 23 -1.61 -9.88 7.79
C LYS A 23 -2.84 -10.77 8.01
N ARG A 24 -4.05 -10.23 7.74
CA ARG A 24 -5.29 -11.00 7.84
C ARG A 24 -5.33 -12.12 6.81
N ALA A 25 -5.08 -11.80 5.54
CA ALA A 25 -5.05 -12.79 4.47
C ALA A 25 -3.97 -13.86 4.68
N ALA A 26 -2.78 -13.50 5.21
CA ALA A 26 -1.73 -14.44 5.58
C ALA A 26 -2.11 -15.35 6.76
N GLY A 27 -2.95 -14.85 7.67
CA GLY A 27 -3.51 -15.62 8.79
C GLY A 27 -4.57 -16.63 8.36
N ASP A 28 -5.32 -16.31 7.31
CA ASP A 28 -6.36 -17.20 6.75
C ASP A 28 -5.77 -18.35 5.91
N LEU A 29 -4.47 -18.30 5.57
CA LEU A 29 -3.78 -19.38 4.85
C LEU A 29 -3.38 -20.55 5.78
N PRO A 30 -3.44 -21.80 5.29
CA PRO A 30 -2.89 -22.95 5.99
C PRO A 30 -1.43 -22.75 6.38
N THR A 31 -1.02 -23.28 7.54
CA THR A 31 0.33 -23.14 8.09
C THR A 31 1.44 -23.54 7.11
N LYS A 32 1.19 -24.52 6.24
CA LYS A 32 2.13 -24.95 5.19
C LYS A 32 2.37 -23.85 4.15
N LEU A 33 1.31 -23.18 3.68
CA LEU A 33 1.42 -22.10 2.69
C LEU A 33 1.96 -20.81 3.30
N ARG A 34 1.63 -20.54 4.57
CA ARG A 34 2.16 -19.39 5.30
C ARG A 34 3.68 -19.42 5.47
N ARG A 35 4.29 -20.61 5.58
CA ARG A 35 5.76 -20.77 5.64
C ARG A 35 6.47 -20.45 4.32
N LEU A 36 5.74 -20.46 3.20
CA LEU A 36 6.27 -20.10 1.88
C LEU A 36 6.20 -18.60 1.61
N LEU A 37 5.53 -17.82 2.48
CA LEU A 37 5.48 -16.38 2.37
C LEU A 37 6.80 -15.77 2.82
N GLY A 38 7.19 -14.67 2.18
CA GLY A 38 8.31 -13.85 2.62
C GLY A 38 8.10 -13.22 4.02
N PRO A 39 9.12 -12.54 4.56
CA PRO A 39 9.07 -11.97 5.90
C PRO A 39 7.96 -10.93 6.07
N ASP A 40 7.47 -10.79 7.31
CA ASP A 40 6.67 -9.64 7.74
C ASP A 40 7.50 -8.36 7.54
N PRO A 41 6.96 -7.26 6.99
CA PRO A 41 5.53 -6.96 6.74
C PRO A 41 5.04 -7.17 5.31
N ASP A 42 5.91 -7.57 4.40
CA ASP A 42 5.57 -7.61 2.98
C ASP A 42 4.93 -8.92 2.55
N TYR A 43 5.12 -10.03 3.28
CA TYR A 43 4.48 -11.32 3.02
C TYR A 43 4.50 -11.68 1.52
N LEU A 44 5.67 -11.56 0.91
CA LEU A 44 5.85 -11.76 -0.53
C LEU A 44 5.39 -13.18 -0.92
N PRO A 45 4.55 -13.33 -1.96
CA PRO A 45 4.21 -14.65 -2.48
C PRO A 45 5.46 -15.31 -3.08
N PRO A 46 5.60 -16.65 -3.01
CA PRO A 46 6.76 -17.35 -3.55
C PRO A 46 6.93 -17.13 -5.05
N GLU A 47 8.16 -16.90 -5.48
CA GLU A 47 8.54 -16.78 -6.89
C GLU A 47 8.50 -18.17 -7.53
N GLY A 48 7.50 -18.45 -8.36
CA GLY A 48 7.36 -19.79 -8.98
C GLY A 48 5.94 -20.21 -9.34
N GLY A 49 4.92 -19.45 -8.93
CA GLY A 49 3.54 -19.76 -9.28
C GLY A 49 2.91 -20.77 -8.33
N ALA A 50 1.60 -20.63 -8.21
CA ALA A 50 0.80 -21.25 -7.16
C ALA A 50 0.77 -22.78 -7.29
N ALA A 51 1.38 -23.48 -6.33
CA ALA A 51 1.17 -24.92 -6.17
C ALA A 51 -0.25 -25.25 -5.66
N SER A 52 -1.02 -24.26 -5.20
CA SER A 52 -2.36 -24.43 -4.63
C SER A 52 -3.30 -23.26 -5.00
N PRO A 53 -4.60 -23.51 -5.26
CA PRO A 53 -5.58 -22.46 -5.56
C PRO A 53 -5.67 -21.36 -4.50
N GLU A 54 -5.50 -21.68 -3.22
CA GLU A 54 -5.51 -20.69 -2.12
C GLU A 54 -4.35 -19.69 -2.22
N MET A 55 -3.18 -20.15 -2.70
CA MET A 55 -2.01 -19.31 -2.91
C MET A 55 -2.16 -18.43 -4.16
N ALA A 56 -2.90 -18.92 -5.17
CA ALA A 56 -3.23 -18.12 -6.35
C ALA A 56 -4.16 -16.94 -5.98
N ASP A 57 -5.15 -17.19 -5.12
CA ASP A 57 -6.06 -16.15 -4.65
C ASP A 57 -5.36 -15.14 -3.73
N TYR A 58 -4.46 -15.60 -2.86
CA TYR A 58 -3.60 -14.71 -2.09
C TYR A 58 -2.71 -13.84 -2.98
N ALA A 59 -2.04 -14.42 -3.99
CA ALA A 59 -1.17 -13.69 -4.90
C ALA A 59 -1.95 -12.62 -5.70
N LYS A 60 -3.17 -12.94 -6.14
CA LYS A 60 -4.08 -11.96 -6.76
C LYS A 60 -4.42 -10.81 -5.81
N LEU A 61 -4.75 -11.11 -4.56
CA LEU A 61 -5.05 -10.10 -3.54
C LEU A 61 -3.83 -9.23 -3.24
N HIS A 62 -2.63 -9.83 -3.14
CA HIS A 62 -1.37 -9.13 -2.93
C HIS A 62 -1.08 -8.13 -4.08
N ARG A 63 -1.24 -8.56 -5.34
CA ARG A 63 -1.08 -7.67 -6.50
C ARG A 63 -2.12 -6.54 -6.53
N LYS A 64 -3.39 -6.85 -6.23
CA LYS A 64 -4.48 -5.85 -6.22
C LYS A 64 -4.26 -4.80 -5.14
N THR A 65 -3.91 -5.23 -3.93
CA THR A 65 -3.61 -4.31 -2.82
C THR A 65 -2.35 -3.48 -3.08
N GLY A 66 -1.34 -4.05 -3.75
CA GLY A 66 -0.17 -3.31 -4.22
C GLY A 66 -0.52 -2.19 -5.20
N ARG A 67 -1.37 -2.47 -6.21
CA ARG A 67 -1.88 -1.44 -7.13
C ARG A 67 -2.63 -0.33 -6.42
N VAL A 68 -3.53 -0.67 -5.50
CA VAL A 68 -4.28 0.33 -4.72
C VAL A 68 -3.33 1.20 -3.91
N ALA A 69 -2.33 0.61 -3.23
CA ALA A 69 -1.35 1.37 -2.49
C ALA A 69 -0.52 2.31 -3.39
N ASN A 70 -0.14 1.86 -4.59
CA ASN A 70 0.53 2.72 -5.57
C ASN A 70 -0.37 3.87 -6.05
N VAL A 71 -1.64 3.60 -6.35
CA VAL A 71 -2.59 4.64 -6.78
C VAL A 71 -2.79 5.68 -5.67
N VAL A 72 -2.99 5.24 -4.43
CA VAL A 72 -3.12 6.15 -3.28
C VAL A 72 -1.83 6.92 -3.05
N GLY A 73 -0.67 6.29 -3.23
CA GLY A 73 0.62 6.96 -3.16
C GLY A 73 0.80 8.03 -4.24
N LEU A 74 0.37 7.75 -5.46
CA LEU A 74 0.42 8.68 -6.59
C LEU A 74 -0.54 9.85 -6.37
N LEU A 75 -1.72 9.59 -5.83
CA LEU A 75 -2.69 10.62 -5.44
C LEU A 75 -2.14 11.51 -4.31
N ALA A 76 -1.48 10.93 -3.31
CA ALA A 76 -0.82 11.68 -2.24
C ALA A 76 0.33 12.55 -2.79
N CYS A 77 1.08 12.05 -3.77
CA CYS A 77 2.14 12.81 -4.45
C CYS A 77 1.58 13.99 -5.26
N LEU A 78 0.51 13.76 -6.04
CA LEU A 78 -0.22 14.80 -6.77
C LEU A 78 -0.75 15.89 -5.82
N TRP A 79 -1.29 15.49 -4.67
CA TRP A 79 -1.74 16.43 -3.65
C TRP A 79 -0.57 17.27 -3.09
N LEU A 80 0.58 16.66 -2.80
CA LEU A 80 1.76 17.39 -2.35
C LEU A 80 2.26 18.41 -3.39
N LEU A 81 2.28 18.02 -4.67
CA LEU A 81 2.62 18.94 -5.77
C LEU A 81 1.64 20.10 -5.85
N PHE A 82 0.33 19.83 -5.70
CA PHE A 82 -0.70 20.86 -5.69
C PHE A 82 -0.56 21.83 -4.52
N VAL A 83 -0.31 21.32 -3.32
CA VAL A 83 -0.06 22.14 -2.12
C VAL A 83 1.22 22.96 -2.28
N ALA A 84 2.29 22.38 -2.82
CA ALA A 84 3.54 23.11 -3.10
C ALA A 84 3.33 24.23 -4.12
N TYR A 85 2.56 23.97 -5.18
CA TYR A 85 2.16 24.97 -6.16
C TYR A 85 1.36 26.13 -5.53
N LEU A 86 0.37 25.81 -4.69
CA LEU A 86 -0.40 26.83 -3.97
C LEU A 86 0.46 27.66 -3.02
N ALA A 87 1.41 27.03 -2.30
CA ALA A 87 2.32 27.73 -1.41
C ALA A 87 3.24 28.69 -2.16
N LEU A 88 3.77 28.28 -3.33
CA LEU A 88 4.57 29.14 -4.21
C LEU A 88 3.74 30.30 -4.77
N ARG A 89 2.52 30.03 -5.24
CA ARG A 89 1.62 31.05 -5.82
C ARG A 89 1.11 32.04 -4.77
N GLY A 90 0.86 31.57 -3.56
CA GLY A 90 0.42 32.40 -2.43
C GLY A 90 1.52 33.32 -1.89
N HIS A 91 2.80 32.94 -2.02
CA HIS A 91 3.94 33.81 -1.71
C HIS A 91 4.22 34.88 -2.78
N THR A 92 3.65 34.74 -3.97
CA THR A 92 3.87 35.66 -5.11
C THR A 92 2.77 36.71 -5.31
N LEU A 93 1.76 36.78 -4.44
CA LEU A 93 0.77 37.86 -4.46
C LEU A 93 1.15 38.91 -3.39
N PRO A 94 1.45 40.17 -3.78
CA PRO A 94 1.71 41.26 -2.85
C PRO A 94 0.46 41.69 -2.07
#